data_AF-A0A7Y4QR25-F1
#
_entry.id   AF-A0A7Y4QR25-F1
#
_cell.length_a   1.000
_cell.length_b   1.000
_cell.length_c   1.000
_cell.angle_alpha   90.00
_cell.angle_beta   90.00
_cell.angle_gamma   90.00
#
_symmetry.space_group_name_H-M   'P 1'
#
loop_
_entity.id
_entity.type
_entity.pdbx_description
1 polymer ?
#
loop_
_entity_poly.entity_id
_entity_poly.type
_entity_poly.pdbx_seq_one_letter_code
_entity_poly.pdbx_strand_id
1 'polypeptide(L)'
;MKSKLNLLAGVIGCLALTTFAFAADTRYLEIAGRNVFRLRLPLKPEMEQPLPRLVATARLQGMTTILGYPQALIATRQISKPGESAQEINWILKEGESASGFRVIEINPKSGFVKLNYGEGLQVLLLKNALEEMYSGVVR
;
A
#
# COMPACT_ATOMS: atom_id res chain seq x y z
N MET A 1 24.89 51.57 -9.20
CA MET A 1 25.07 50.59 -8.11
C MET A 1 24.44 51.14 -6.84
N LYS A 2 23.82 50.28 -6.01
CA LYS A 2 22.96 50.52 -4.82
C LYS A 2 21.46 50.53 -5.15
N SER A 3 20.89 49.34 -5.40
CA SER A 3 20.14 48.50 -4.43
C SER A 3 18.66 48.93 -4.35
N LYS A 4 17.73 48.39 -5.16
CA LYS A 4 17.10 47.06 -5.00
C LYS A 4 16.93 46.64 -3.54
N LEU A 5 16.12 47.37 -2.76
CA LEU A 5 15.81 46.96 -1.38
C LEU A 5 14.41 47.35 -0.87
N ASN A 6 13.46 47.79 -1.71
CA ASN A 6 12.11 48.14 -1.23
C ASN A 6 11.00 47.42 -2.03
N LEU A 7 11.18 46.13 -2.31
CA LEU A 7 10.17 45.28 -2.97
C LEU A 7 9.93 43.99 -2.17
N LEU A 8 9.85 44.08 -0.84
CA LEU A 8 9.64 42.92 0.04
C LEU A 8 8.72 43.18 1.24
N ALA A 9 7.81 44.16 1.13
CA ALA A 9 6.86 44.49 2.20
C ALA A 9 5.38 44.31 1.78
N GLY A 10 5.11 43.44 0.79
CA GLY A 10 3.77 43.33 0.19
C GLY A 10 3.23 41.90 0.00
N VAL A 11 3.86 40.86 0.55
CA VAL A 11 3.43 39.45 0.35
C VAL A 11 3.37 38.66 1.67
N ILE A 12 2.95 39.32 2.76
CA ILE A 12 2.62 38.65 4.04
C ILE A 12 1.15 38.95 4.38
N GLY A 13 0.29 38.88 3.36
CA GLY A 13 -1.15 38.98 3.49
C GLY A 13 -1.77 37.59 3.45
N CYS A 14 -1.55 36.83 4.53
CA CYS A 14 -2.38 35.74 5.03
C CYS A 14 -3.26 35.00 4.00
N LEU A 15 -2.68 34.02 3.30
CA LEU A 15 -3.43 32.98 2.59
C LEU A 15 -3.99 31.98 3.63
N ALA A 16 -4.96 32.42 4.43
CA ALA A 16 -5.67 31.55 5.36
C ALA A 16 -6.78 30.80 4.60
N LEU A 17 -6.41 29.69 3.94
CA LEU A 17 -7.40 28.64 3.67
C LEU A 17 -7.78 28.02 5.02
N THR A 18 -8.87 28.50 5.61
CA THR A 18 -9.49 27.84 6.75
C THR A 18 -10.06 26.51 6.28
N THR A 19 -9.33 25.43 6.53
CA THR A 19 -9.91 24.10 6.59
C THR A 19 -10.94 24.09 7.71
N PHE A 20 -12.23 24.11 7.37
CA PHE A 20 -13.28 23.81 8.34
C PHE A 20 -13.18 22.33 8.69
N ALA A 21 -12.42 22.04 9.76
CA ALA A 21 -12.60 20.80 10.47
C ALA A 21 -14.01 20.87 11.09
N PHE A 22 -14.94 20.09 10.57
CA PHE A 22 -16.18 19.79 11.30
C PHE A 22 -15.75 19.03 12.55
N ALA A 23 -15.49 19.75 13.63
CA ALA A 23 -15.42 19.17 14.95
C ALA A 23 -16.78 18.51 15.17
N ALA A 24 -16.79 17.17 15.29
CA ALA A 24 -17.99 16.44 15.62
C ALA A 24 -18.55 17.04 16.91
N ASP A 25 -19.72 17.69 16.81
CA ASP A 25 -20.30 18.45 17.90
C ASP A 25 -20.73 17.47 19.01
N THR A 26 -19.89 17.33 20.03
CA THR A 26 -20.09 16.40 21.15
C THR A 26 -21.29 16.77 22.00
N ARG A 27 -21.87 17.97 21.81
CA ARG A 27 -23.07 18.44 22.53
C ARG A 27 -24.28 17.54 22.27
N TYR A 28 -24.40 16.97 21.06
CA TYR A 28 -25.52 16.07 20.73
C TYR A 28 -25.31 14.63 21.25
N LEU A 29 -24.06 14.24 21.54
CA LEU A 29 -23.74 12.92 22.11
C LEU A 29 -24.24 12.79 23.56
N GLU A 30 -24.23 13.86 24.34
CA GLU A 30 -24.74 13.84 25.72
C GLU A 30 -26.25 13.58 25.79
N ILE A 31 -27.01 14.06 24.80
CA ILE A 31 -28.47 13.85 24.72
C ILE A 31 -28.75 12.36 24.52
N ALA A 32 -28.02 11.70 23.62
CA ALA A 32 -28.13 10.26 23.40
C ALA A 32 -27.72 9.44 24.65
N GLY A 33 -26.72 9.91 25.40
CA GLY A 33 -26.25 9.26 26.64
C GLY A 33 -27.22 9.36 27.84
N ARG A 34 -28.15 10.31 27.83
CA ARG A 34 -29.17 10.54 28.89
C ARG A 34 -30.51 9.85 28.59
N ASN A 35 -30.52 8.82 27.76
CA ASN A 35 -31.72 8.10 27.37
C ASN A 35 -32.27 7.21 28.51
N VAL A 36 -33.59 7.24 28.74
CA VAL A 36 -34.29 6.49 29.80
C VAL A 36 -34.13 4.97 29.66
N PHE A 37 -33.98 4.48 28.43
CA PHE A 37 -33.75 3.07 28.12
C PHE A 37 -32.28 2.65 28.30
N ARG A 38 -31.40 3.56 28.76
CA ARG A 38 -29.96 3.32 29.01
C ARG A 38 -29.23 2.71 27.80
N LEU A 39 -29.71 2.98 26.59
CA LEU A 39 -29.12 2.48 25.37
C LEU A 39 -27.75 3.15 25.17
N ARG A 40 -26.71 2.34 25.12
CA ARG A 40 -25.36 2.79 24.77
C ARG A 40 -25.16 2.61 23.28
N LEU A 41 -24.49 3.58 22.66
CA LEU A 41 -24.00 3.38 21.30
C LEU A 41 -23.12 2.12 21.28
N PRO A 42 -23.33 1.20 20.34
CA PRO A 42 -22.43 0.07 20.19
C PRO A 42 -21.02 0.62 19.95
N LEU A 43 -20.03 0.01 20.61
CA LEU A 43 -18.64 0.29 20.27
C LEU A 43 -18.48 -0.01 18.78
N LYS A 44 -17.94 0.95 18.03
CA LYS A 44 -17.56 0.69 16.64
C LYS A 44 -16.64 -0.52 16.70
N PRO A 45 -16.91 -1.61 15.94
CA PRO A 45 -15.99 -2.72 15.90
C PRO A 45 -14.63 -2.15 15.52
N GLU A 46 -13.64 -2.39 16.37
CA GLU A 46 -12.24 -2.16 16.03
C GLU A 46 -12.04 -2.86 14.69
N MET A 47 -11.79 -2.09 13.62
CA MET A 47 -11.31 -2.73 12.40
C MET A 47 -9.95 -3.29 12.81
N GLU A 48 -9.89 -4.60 13.03
CA GLU A 48 -8.61 -5.29 13.11
C GLU A 48 -7.86 -4.91 11.84
N GLN A 49 -6.87 -4.02 11.99
CA GLN A 49 -5.93 -3.80 10.92
C GLN A 49 -5.29 -5.16 10.69
N PRO A 50 -5.39 -5.73 9.47
CA PRO A 50 -4.74 -7.00 9.22
C PRO A 50 -3.28 -6.83 9.60
N LEU A 51 -2.82 -7.65 10.55
CA LEU A 51 -1.41 -7.65 10.96
C LEU A 51 -0.57 -7.77 9.69
N PRO A 52 0.50 -6.96 9.55
CA PRO A 52 1.33 -7.02 8.35
C PRO A 52 1.86 -8.44 8.21
N ARG A 53 1.33 -9.19 7.24
CA ARG A 53 1.86 -10.50 6.90
C ARG A 53 3.28 -10.29 6.43
N LEU A 54 4.22 -10.92 7.13
CA LEU A 54 5.62 -10.88 6.75
C LEU A 54 5.76 -11.63 5.41
N VAL A 55 5.98 -10.88 4.33
CA VAL A 55 6.31 -11.46 3.04
C VAL A 55 7.78 -11.89 3.12
N ALA A 56 8.01 -13.19 3.18
CA ALA A 56 9.36 -13.72 3.28
C ALA A 56 10.13 -13.58 1.95
N THR A 57 9.43 -13.72 0.82
CA THR A 57 10.01 -13.63 -0.53
C THR A 57 8.91 -13.34 -1.56
N ALA A 58 9.21 -12.51 -2.55
CA ALA A 58 8.37 -12.28 -3.73
C ALA A 58 9.08 -12.78 -5.00
N ARG A 59 8.34 -13.47 -5.87
CA ARG A 59 8.84 -14.04 -7.12
C ARG A 59 7.88 -13.70 -8.26
N LEU A 60 8.46 -13.34 -9.42
CA LEU A 60 7.69 -13.07 -10.63
C LEU A 60 7.37 -14.40 -11.32
N GLN A 61 6.10 -14.82 -11.34
CA GLN A 61 5.67 -16.02 -12.07
C GLN A 61 5.47 -15.74 -13.56
N GLY A 62 5.00 -14.56 -13.91
CA GLY A 62 4.59 -14.26 -15.28
C GLY A 62 4.17 -12.82 -15.48
N MET A 63 3.92 -12.47 -16.74
CA MET A 63 3.24 -11.23 -17.12
C MET A 63 2.13 -11.59 -18.09
N THR A 64 0.96 -11.00 -17.91
CA THR A 64 -0.19 -11.17 -18.79
C THR A 64 -0.77 -9.80 -19.14
N THR A 65 -1.59 -9.74 -20.19
CA THR A 65 -2.31 -8.52 -20.55
C THR A 65 -3.79 -8.76 -20.37
N ILE A 66 -4.43 -8.02 -19.47
CA ILE A 66 -5.87 -8.12 -19.22
C ILE A 66 -6.50 -6.78 -19.61
N LEU A 67 -7.45 -6.83 -20.55
CA LEU A 67 -8.15 -5.64 -21.08
C LEU A 67 -7.21 -4.57 -21.65
N GLY A 68 -6.10 -4.99 -22.27
CA GLY A 68 -5.10 -4.08 -22.86
C GLY A 68 -4.09 -3.51 -21.87
N TYR A 69 -4.18 -3.83 -20.59
CA TYR A 69 -3.23 -3.38 -19.57
C TYR A 69 -2.28 -4.51 -19.15
N PRO A 70 -0.97 -4.25 -19.09
CA PRO A 70 0.00 -5.23 -18.60
C PRO A 70 -0.22 -5.48 -17.10
N GLN A 71 -0.18 -6.75 -16.71
CA GLN A 71 -0.31 -7.20 -15.33
C GLN A 71 0.82 -8.18 -14.99
N ALA A 72 1.39 -8.04 -13.81
CA ALA A 72 2.41 -8.92 -13.27
C ALA A 72 1.77 -10.00 -12.40
N LEU A 73 2.13 -11.26 -12.64
CA LEU A 73 1.79 -12.40 -11.79
C LEU A 73 2.92 -12.61 -10.79
N ILE A 74 2.64 -12.37 -9.51
CA ILE A 74 3.65 -12.38 -8.45
C ILE A 74 3.24 -13.40 -7.40
N ALA A 75 4.10 -14.37 -7.13
CA ALA A 75 3.95 -15.28 -6.00
C ALA A 75 4.71 -14.73 -4.79
N THR A 76 4.05 -14.71 -3.64
CA THR A 76 4.68 -14.36 -2.38
C THR A 76 4.56 -15.48 -1.38
N ARG A 77 5.63 -15.76 -0.64
CA ARG A 77 5.58 -16.64 0.52
C ARG A 77 5.24 -15.81 1.75
N GLN A 78 4.04 -15.99 2.28
CA GLN A 78 3.56 -15.27 3.46
C GLN A 78 3.54 -16.19 4.68
N ILE A 79 4.02 -15.67 5.80
CA ILE A 79 3.97 -16.37 7.08
C ILE A 79 2.98 -15.63 7.98
N SER A 80 1.90 -16.31 8.34
CA SER A 80 0.84 -15.75 9.19
C SER A 80 1.29 -15.60 10.65
N LYS A 81 2.13 -16.54 11.14
CA LYS A 81 2.68 -16.55 12.50
C LYS A 81 4.11 -17.08 12.51
N PRO A 82 5.03 -16.52 13.31
CA PRO A 82 6.37 -17.08 13.48
C PRO A 82 6.29 -18.55 13.91
N GLY A 83 6.85 -19.46 13.11
CA GLY A 83 6.85 -20.91 13.35
C GLY A 83 5.83 -21.72 12.54
N GLU A 84 4.95 -21.07 11.78
CA GLU A 84 4.02 -21.73 10.85
C GLU A 84 4.64 -21.88 9.45
N SER A 85 4.17 -22.87 8.67
CA SER A 85 4.64 -23.04 7.30
C SER A 85 4.22 -21.86 6.42
N ALA A 86 5.14 -21.40 5.57
CA ALA A 86 4.87 -20.31 4.65
C ALA A 86 3.84 -20.73 3.60
N GLN A 87 2.77 -19.95 3.44
CA GLN A 87 1.77 -20.15 2.40
C GLN A 87 2.15 -19.35 1.16
N GLU A 88 2.08 -19.98 -0.01
CA GLU A 88 2.28 -19.30 -1.29
C GLU A 88 0.97 -18.63 -1.73
N ILE A 89 1.00 -17.31 -1.90
CA ILE A 89 -0.13 -16.51 -2.37
C ILE A 89 0.24 -15.87 -3.69
N ASN A 90 -0.61 -16.04 -4.69
CA ASN A 90 -0.46 -15.47 -6.01
C ASN A 90 -1.24 -14.15 -6.13
N TRP A 91 -0.58 -13.15 -6.69
CA TRP A 91 -1.10 -11.80 -6.89
C TRP A 91 -1.06 -11.46 -8.36
N ILE A 92 -2.09 -10.74 -8.80
CA ILE A 92 -2.15 -10.16 -10.13
C ILE A 92 -2.23 -8.65 -9.96
N LEU A 93 -1.16 -7.94 -10.32
CA LEU A 93 -1.03 -6.50 -10.05
C LEU A 93 -0.69 -5.72 -11.31
N LYS A 94 -1.29 -4.53 -11.44
CA LYS A 94 -0.93 -3.52 -12.45
C LYS A 94 0.17 -2.60 -11.93
N GLU A 95 0.77 -1.83 -12.85
CA GLU A 95 1.65 -0.71 -12.47
C GLU A 95 0.93 0.26 -11.51
N GLY A 96 1.61 0.62 -10.43
CA GLY A 96 1.09 1.50 -9.38
C GLY A 96 0.27 0.79 -8.30
N GLU A 97 -0.19 -0.44 -8.52
CA GLU A 97 -0.95 -1.19 -7.52
C GLU A 97 -0.04 -1.72 -6.41
N SER A 98 -0.60 -1.80 -5.20
CA SER A 98 0.09 -2.27 -4.00
C SER A 98 -0.71 -3.38 -3.33
N ALA A 99 -0.04 -4.45 -2.92
CA ALA A 99 -0.64 -5.53 -2.15
C ALA A 99 0.33 -5.96 -1.04
N SER A 100 -0.20 -6.24 0.14
CA SER A 100 0.53 -6.86 1.26
C SER A 100 1.94 -6.29 1.54
N GLY A 101 2.14 -4.97 1.40
CA GLY A 101 3.41 -4.30 1.67
C GLY A 101 4.40 -4.20 0.51
N PHE A 102 4.05 -4.66 -0.70
CA PHE A 102 4.80 -4.39 -1.92
C PHE A 102 3.99 -3.58 -2.94
N ARG A 103 4.67 -2.78 -3.76
CA ARG A 103 4.09 -1.98 -4.83
C ARG A 103 4.78 -2.28 -6.15
N VAL A 104 4.00 -2.45 -7.22
CA VAL A 104 4.55 -2.52 -8.57
C VAL A 104 4.83 -1.11 -9.08
N ILE A 105 6.07 -0.83 -9.46
CA ILE A 105 6.46 0.47 -10.01
C ILE A 105 6.41 0.44 -11.53
N GLU A 106 6.96 -0.60 -12.13
CA GLU A 106 7.13 -0.69 -13.58
C GLU A 106 7.02 -2.14 -14.02
N ILE A 107 6.28 -2.37 -15.11
CA ILE A 107 6.14 -3.65 -15.78
C ILE A 107 6.60 -3.45 -17.23
N ASN A 108 7.71 -4.09 -17.59
CA ASN A 108 8.17 -4.07 -18.97
C ASN A 108 8.00 -5.45 -19.62
N PRO A 109 6.92 -5.66 -20.39
CA PRO A 109 6.63 -6.96 -21.00
C PRO A 109 7.61 -7.32 -22.12
N LYS A 110 8.28 -6.33 -22.75
CA LYS A 110 9.24 -6.59 -23.84
C LYS A 110 10.58 -7.08 -23.31
N SER A 111 11.08 -6.48 -22.23
CA SER A 111 12.36 -6.85 -21.61
C SER A 111 12.22 -7.98 -20.59
N GLY A 112 11.01 -8.26 -20.11
CA GLY A 112 10.73 -9.34 -19.19
C GLY A 112 11.09 -9.04 -17.72
N PHE A 113 11.07 -7.76 -17.32
CA PHE A 113 11.34 -7.35 -15.94
C PHE A 113 10.14 -6.64 -15.31
N VAL A 114 10.04 -6.79 -13.99
CA VAL A 114 9.09 -6.06 -13.14
C VAL A 114 9.85 -5.42 -11.99
N LYS A 115 9.64 -4.12 -11.77
CA LYS A 115 10.19 -3.40 -10.62
C LYS A 115 9.17 -3.36 -9.50
N LEU A 116 9.58 -3.85 -8.34
CA LEU A 116 8.82 -3.84 -7.11
C LEU A 116 9.47 -2.91 -6.09
N ASN A 117 8.65 -2.20 -5.34
CA ASN A 117 9.04 -1.59 -4.09
C ASN A 117 8.60 -2.52 -2.97
N TYR A 118 9.54 -2.98 -2.15
CA TYR A 118 9.25 -3.83 -0.99
C TYR A 118 10.03 -3.34 0.22
N GLY A 119 9.32 -2.97 1.30
CA GLY A 119 9.92 -2.41 2.49
C GLY A 119 10.70 -1.12 2.17
N GLU A 120 12.01 -1.13 2.43
CA GLU A 120 12.92 0.01 2.18
C GLU A 120 13.67 -0.08 0.83
N GLY A 121 13.41 -1.11 0.01
CA GLY A 121 14.21 -1.43 -1.16
C GLY A 121 13.43 -1.55 -2.47
N LEU A 122 14.06 -1.08 -3.55
CA LEU A 122 13.63 -1.38 -4.93
C LEU A 122 14.21 -2.72 -5.36
N GLN A 123 13.35 -3.66 -5.70
CA GLN A 123 13.72 -4.98 -6.20
C GLN A 123 13.31 -5.14 -7.67
N VAL A 124 14.25 -5.54 -8.51
CA VAL A 124 13.98 -5.88 -9.92
C VAL A 124 13.82 -7.39 -10.01
N LEU A 125 12.65 -7.85 -10.43
CA LEU A 125 12.38 -9.26 -10.72
C LEU A 125 12.47 -9.52 -12.21
N LEU A 126 13.19 -10.58 -12.58
CA LEU A 126 13.38 -11.02 -13.95
C LEU A 126 12.62 -12.32 -14.18
N LEU A 127 11.95 -12.43 -15.32
CA LEU A 127 11.21 -13.64 -15.69
C LEU A 127 12.13 -14.87 -15.81
N LYS A 128 13.37 -14.67 -16.25
CA LYS A 128 14.36 -15.75 -16.44
C LYS A 128 14.72 -16.45 -15.13
N ASN A 129 14.87 -15.70 -14.05
CA ASN A 129 15.20 -16.24 -12.72
C ASN A 129 14.08 -17.15 -12.20
N ALA A 130 12.83 -16.87 -12.58
CA ALA A 130 11.71 -17.72 -12.22
C ALA A 130 11.67 -19.05 -12.97
N LEU A 131 12.27 -19.16 -14.16
CA LEU A 131 12.36 -20.45 -14.85
C LEU A 131 13.40 -21.35 -14.15
N GLU A 132 14.57 -20.81 -13.81
CA GLU A 132 15.65 -21.57 -13.16
C GLU A 132 15.23 -22.16 -11.81
N GLU A 133 14.50 -21.39 -10.99
CA GLU A 133 13.99 -21.89 -9.73
C GLU A 133 12.84 -22.92 -9.89
N MET A 134 12.07 -22.90 -10.99
CA MET A 134 11.06 -23.96 -11.25
C MET A 134 11.73 -25.30 -11.53
N TYR A 135 12.86 -25.30 -12.25
CA TYR A 135 13.62 -26.52 -12.52
C TYR A 135 14.45 -26.98 -11.31
N SER A 136 14.84 -26.07 -10.41
CA SER A 136 15.54 -26.43 -9.17
C SER A 136 14.61 -26.95 -8.06
N GLY A 137 13.32 -26.62 -8.08
CA GLY A 137 12.36 -27.01 -7.04
C GLY A 137 11.90 -28.48 -7.08
N VAL A 138 12.29 -29.23 -8.11
CA VAL A 138 11.98 -30.68 -8.26
C VAL A 138 13.01 -31.56 -7.52
N VAL A 139 14.09 -30.97 -7.01
CA VAL A 139 15.09 -31.68 -6.20
C VAL A 139 15.24 -31.01 -4.85
N ARG A 140 14.30 -31.23 -3.94
CA ARG A 140 14.51 -31.37 -2.48
C ARG A 140 13.37 -32.18 -1.86
#